data_AF-A0A7K3EGM2-F1
#
_entry.id   AF-A0A7K3EGM2-F1
#
_cell.length_a   1.000
_cell.length_b   1.000
_cell.length_c   1.000
_cell.angle_alpha   90.00
_cell.angle_beta   90.00
_cell.angle_gamma   90.00
#
_symmetry.space_group_name_H-M   'P 1'
#
loop_
_entity.id
_entity.type
_entity.pdbx_description
1 polymer ?
#
loop_
_entity_poly.entity_id
_entity_poly.type
_entity_poly.pdbx_seq_one_letter_code
_entity_poly.pdbx_strand_id
1 'polypeptide(L)'
;MTEPTPSQGPPPPAANAHASDAQVHVFSPNAGLIDGVPVTAPPYGDIQDVVLSILQQRAQQLGAPTPATITDNRYGGAIRLLIHPDGTTEQLG
;
A
#
# COMPACT_ATOMS: atom_id res chain seq x y z
N MET A 1 24.27 40.19 11.64
CA MET A 1 23.27 40.18 10.55
C MET A 1 22.39 38.96 10.80
N THR A 2 21.15 39.19 11.23
CA THR A 2 20.15 38.14 11.52
C THR A 2 19.24 37.97 10.31
N GLU A 3 19.23 36.78 9.72
CA GLU A 3 18.25 36.40 8.69
C GLU A 3 17.08 35.67 9.39
N PRO A 4 15.80 36.06 9.15
CA PRO A 4 14.65 35.38 9.71
C PRO A 4 13.95 34.52 8.66
N THR A 5 13.86 33.19 8.83
CA THR A 5 12.81 32.34 8.19
C THR A 5 12.93 30.87 8.61
N PRO A 6 11.83 30.08 8.59
CA PRO A 6 10.46 30.41 8.97
C PRO A 6 9.94 29.47 10.07
N SER A 7 8.98 29.96 10.85
CA SER A 7 8.14 29.15 11.74
C SER A 7 7.39 28.12 10.90
N GLN A 8 7.90 26.89 10.85
CA GLN A 8 7.15 25.75 10.36
C GLN A 8 5.94 25.60 11.27
N GLY A 9 4.77 26.00 10.77
CA GLY A 9 3.50 25.78 11.45
C GLY A 9 3.34 24.30 11.80
N PRO A 10 2.43 23.96 12.74
CA PRO A 10 2.12 22.57 13.03
C PRO A 10 1.87 21.83 11.71
N PRO A 11 2.40 20.60 11.53
CA PRO A 11 2.04 19.82 10.35
C PRO A 11 0.51 19.79 10.26
N PRO A 12 -0.07 19.94 9.06
CA PRO A 12 -1.53 19.88 8.92
C PRO A 12 -2.01 18.60 9.61
N PRO A 13 -3.14 18.64 10.35
CA PRO A 13 -3.70 17.42 10.91
C PRO A 13 -3.87 16.46 9.74
N ALA A 14 -3.25 15.27 9.84
CA ALA A 14 -3.36 14.20 8.86
C ALA A 14 -4.83 14.10 8.48
N ALA A 15 -5.14 14.57 7.27
CA ALA A 15 -6.50 14.65 6.78
C ALA A 15 -7.05 13.23 6.84
N ASN A 16 -8.00 13.01 7.76
CA ASN A 16 -8.82 11.83 7.83
C ASN A 16 -8.04 10.51 7.79
N ALA A 17 -7.76 9.97 8.98
CA ALA A 17 -7.59 8.52 9.16
C ALA A 17 -8.91 7.76 8.87
N HIS A 18 -9.55 8.04 7.73
CA HIS A 18 -10.31 7.02 7.03
C HIS A 18 -9.28 5.97 6.67
N ALA A 19 -9.54 4.71 7.02
CA ALA A 19 -8.74 3.55 6.66
C ALA A 19 -8.06 3.79 5.30
N SER A 20 -6.80 4.22 5.35
CA SER A 20 -6.12 4.68 4.15
C SER A 20 -5.82 3.42 3.37
N ASP A 21 -6.34 3.40 2.16
CA ASP A 21 -6.12 2.32 1.23
C ASP A 21 -4.62 2.05 1.11
N ALA A 22 -4.21 0.79 1.32
CA ALA A 22 -2.82 0.40 1.31
C ALA A 22 -2.21 0.67 -0.08
N GLN A 23 -1.17 1.49 -0.12
CA GLN A 23 -0.57 1.89 -1.38
C GLN A 23 0.47 0.86 -1.82
N VAL A 24 0.16 0.07 -2.85
CA VAL A 24 1.09 -0.91 -3.40
C VAL A 24 1.66 -0.39 -4.71
N HIS A 25 2.99 -0.43 -4.82
CA HIS A 25 3.70 -0.08 -6.04
C HIS A 25 4.58 -1.23 -6.51
N VAL A 26 4.20 -1.87 -7.62
CA VAL A 26 4.97 -2.94 -8.24
C VAL A 26 5.78 -2.35 -9.39
N PHE A 27 7.10 -2.47 -9.32
CA PHE A 27 8.00 -1.99 -10.36
C PHE A 27 8.82 -3.12 -11.00
N SER A 28 8.93 -4.28 -10.36
CA SER A 28 9.60 -5.46 -10.89
C SER A 28 8.84 -6.75 -10.53
N PRO A 29 9.02 -7.87 -11.26
CA PRO A 29 8.36 -9.14 -10.94
C PRO A 29 8.64 -9.69 -9.53
N ASN A 30 9.75 -9.28 -8.92
CA ASN A 30 10.17 -9.74 -7.60
C ASN A 30 10.32 -8.60 -6.59
N ALA A 31 9.92 -7.37 -6.93
CA ALA A 31 10.09 -6.24 -6.02
C ALA A 31 8.99 -5.19 -6.16
N GLY A 32 8.57 -4.67 -5.00
CA GLY A 32 7.54 -3.66 -4.89
C GLY A 32 7.66 -2.86 -3.59
N LEU A 33 6.71 -1.96 -3.38
CA LEU A 33 6.53 -1.19 -2.16
C LEU A 33 5.10 -1.42 -1.65
N ILE A 34 4.93 -1.50 -0.33
CA ILE A 34 3.63 -1.45 0.34
C ILE A 34 3.67 -0.32 1.36
N ASP A 35 2.86 0.72 1.17
CA ASP A 35 2.88 1.95 1.97
C ASP A 35 4.29 2.56 2.11
N GLY A 36 5.11 2.42 1.06
CA GLY A 36 6.52 2.86 1.05
C GLY A 36 7.52 1.89 1.69
N VAL A 37 7.07 0.76 2.24
CA VAL A 37 7.94 -0.30 2.76
C VAL A 37 8.38 -1.22 1.62
N PRO A 38 9.69 -1.40 1.38
CA PRO A 38 10.18 -2.29 0.32
C PRO A 38 9.85 -3.75 0.62
N VAL A 39 9.29 -4.43 -0.38
CA VAL A 39 8.94 -5.85 -0.33
C VAL A 39 9.59 -6.55 -1.50
N THR A 40 10.20 -7.70 -1.21
CA THR A 40 10.85 -8.55 -2.20
C THR A 40 10.25 -9.94 -2.17
N ALA A 41 9.98 -10.49 -3.35
CA ALA A 41 9.55 -11.87 -3.47
C ALA A 41 10.73 -12.83 -3.18
N PRO A 42 10.46 -14.02 -2.60
CA PRO A 42 11.44 -15.10 -2.52
C PRO A 42 12.00 -15.48 -3.90
N PRO A 43 13.15 -16.18 -3.95
CA PRO A 43 13.63 -16.77 -5.20
C PRO A 43 12.54 -17.63 -5.85
N TYR A 44 12.25 -17.41 -7.13
CA TYR A 44 11.17 -18.05 -7.90
C TYR A 44 9.73 -17.70 -7.46
N GLY A 45 9.55 -16.82 -6.47
CA GLY A 45 8.25 -16.29 -6.07
C GLY A 45 7.84 -15.07 -6.89
N ASP A 46 6.54 -14.83 -6.96
CA ASP A 46 5.96 -13.66 -7.62
C ASP A 46 5.63 -12.57 -6.57
N ILE A 47 5.94 -11.31 -6.88
CA ILE A 47 5.68 -10.20 -5.97
C ILE A 47 4.20 -9.99 -5.69
N GLN A 48 3.31 -10.31 -6.63
CA GLN A 48 1.86 -10.14 -6.45
C GLN A 48 1.36 -11.06 -5.33
N ASP A 49 1.82 -12.31 -5.29
CA ASP A 49 1.45 -13.28 -4.25
C ASP A 49 1.89 -12.79 -2.86
N VAL A 50 3.11 -12.27 -2.77
CA VAL A 50 3.65 -11.71 -1.51
C VAL A 50 2.87 -10.49 -1.07
N VAL A 51 2.56 -9.57 -1.98
CA VAL A 51 1.74 -8.39 -1.71
C VAL A 51 0.36 -8.81 -1.20
N LEU A 52 -0.31 -9.72 -1.90
CA LEU A 52 -1.64 -10.21 -1.50
C LEU A 52 -1.59 -10.85 -0.12
N SER A 53 -0.57 -11.68 0.15
CA SER A 53 -0.40 -12.32 1.45
C SER A 53 -0.21 -11.31 2.59
N ILE A 54 0.60 -10.27 2.38
CA ILE A 54 0.80 -9.19 3.38
C ILE A 54 -0.49 -8.43 3.64
N LEU A 55 -1.24 -8.08 2.58
CA LEU A 55 -2.51 -7.38 2.71
C LEU A 55 -3.58 -8.24 3.39
N GLN A 56 -3.62 -9.54 3.09
CA GLN A 56 -4.48 -10.50 3.74
C GLN A 56 -4.14 -10.62 5.23
N GLN A 57 -2.87 -10.74 5.59
CA GLN A 57 -2.42 -10.76 6.98
C GLN A 57 -2.84 -9.48 7.71
N ARG A 58 -2.74 -8.32 7.06
CA ARG A 58 -3.23 -7.05 7.62
C ARG A 58 -4.75 -7.10 7.84
N ALA A 59 -5.53 -7.58 6.87
CA ALA A 59 -6.97 -7.74 7.01
C ALA A 59 -7.36 -8.68 8.17
N GLN A 60 -6.60 -9.79 8.34
CA GLN A 60 -6.78 -10.72 9.46
C GLN A 60 -6.47 -10.07 10.80
N GLN A 61 -5.38 -9.29 10.89
CA GLN A 61 -5.01 -8.56 12.10
C GLN A 61 -6.05 -7.49 12.47
N LEU A 62 -6.64 -6.84 11.47
CA LEU A 62 -7.68 -5.83 11.66
C LEU A 62 -9.08 -6.44 11.90
N GLY A 63 -9.29 -7.71 11.55
CA GLY A 63 -10.59 -8.36 11.56
C GLY A 63 -11.58 -7.76 10.55
N ALA A 64 -11.08 -7.01 9.56
CA ALA A 64 -11.88 -6.30 8.58
C ALA A 64 -11.17 -6.27 7.21
N PRO A 65 -11.91 -6.14 6.10
CA PRO A 65 -11.32 -6.06 4.78
C PRO A 65 -10.42 -4.83 4.64
N THR A 66 -9.26 -5.01 4.01
CA THR A 66 -8.25 -3.96 3.79
C THR A 66 -8.35 -3.47 2.34
N PRO A 67 -8.73 -2.20 2.11
CA PRO A 67 -8.64 -1.61 0.77
C PRO A 67 -7.17 -1.40 0.39
N ALA A 68 -6.80 -1.72 -0.84
CA ALA A 68 -5.48 -1.47 -1.41
C ALA A 68 -5.52 -1.03 -2.87
N THR A 69 -4.69 -0.04 -3.22
CA THR A 69 -4.47 0.46 -4.57
C THR A 69 -3.17 -0.13 -5.05
N ILE A 70 -3.26 -1.05 -6.00
CA ILE A 70 -2.11 -1.70 -6.61
C ILE A 70 -1.79 -1.00 -7.92
N THR A 71 -0.69 -0.27 -7.92
CA THR A 71 -0.09 0.33 -9.11
C THR A 71 0.99 -0.60 -9.64
N ASP A 72 0.79 -1.17 -10.83
CA ASP A 72 1.78 -2.00 -11.50
C ASP A 72 2.40 -1.26 -12.68
N ASN A 73 3.65 -0.82 -12.52
CA ASN A 73 4.40 -0.09 -13.54
C ASN A 73 4.77 -0.96 -14.74
N ARG A 74 4.74 -2.29 -14.60
CA ARG A 74 5.02 -3.23 -15.70
C ARG A 74 3.89 -3.22 -16.73
N TYR A 75 2.66 -3.01 -16.26
CA TYR A 75 1.45 -2.98 -17.09
C TYR A 75 0.87 -1.56 -17.25
N GLY A 76 1.40 -0.57 -16.53
CA GLY A 76 1.00 0.83 -16.62
C GLY A 76 -0.40 1.11 -16.06
N GLY A 77 -0.89 0.26 -15.15
CA GLY A 77 -2.25 0.34 -14.61
C GLY A 77 -2.26 0.39 -13.08
N ALA A 78 -3.29 1.05 -12.53
CA ALA A 78 -3.61 0.99 -11.12
C ALA A 78 -5.01 0.37 -10.93
N ILE A 79 -5.12 -0.58 -10.02
CA ILE A 79 -6.38 -1.20 -9.64
C ILE A 79 -6.62 -1.00 -8.15
N ARG A 80 -7.87 -0.86 -7.75
CA ARG A 80 -8.25 -0.84 -6.34
C ARG A 80 -8.89 -2.18 -6.00
N LEU A 81 -8.39 -2.82 -4.97
CA LEU A 81 -8.87 -4.08 -4.47
C LEU A 81 -9.26 -3.93 -3.01
N LEU A 82 -10.30 -4.63 -2.59
CA LEU A 82 -10.64 -4.87 -1.20
C LEU A 82 -10.20 -6.30 -0.87
N ILE A 83 -9.24 -6.44 0.03
CA ILE A 83 -8.67 -7.73 0.44
C ILE A 83 -9.35 -8.16 1.72
N HIS A 84 -10.08 -9.26 1.69
CA HIS A 84 -10.77 -9.81 2.84
C HIS A 84 -9.85 -10.71 3.67
N PRO A 85 -10.10 -10.87 4.98
CA PRO A 85 -9.30 -11.73 5.85
C PRO A 85 -9.35 -13.22 5.45
N ASP A 86 -10.41 -13.64 4.75
CA ASP A 86 -10.55 -15.01 4.21
C ASP A 86 -9.71 -15.25 2.94
N GLY A 87 -9.06 -14.20 2.42
CA GLY A 87 -8.24 -14.26 1.21
C GLY A 87 -8.98 -13.96 -0.08
N THR A 88 -10.28 -13.66 -0.01
CA THR A 88 -11.00 -13.17 -1.18
C THR A 88 -10.61 -11.73 -1.50
N THR A 89 -10.64 -11.38 -2.78
CA THR A 89 -10.35 -10.03 -3.26
C THR A 89 -11.52 -9.52 -4.10
N GLU A 90 -12.04 -8.34 -3.76
CA GLU A 90 -13.07 -7.66 -4.55
C GLU A 90 -12.47 -6.44 -5.25
N GLN A 91 -12.71 -6.27 -6.55
CA GLN A 91 -12.26 -5.07 -7.24
C GLN A 91 -13.20 -3.90 -6.91
N LEU A 92 -12.63 -2.80 -6.43
CA LEU A 92 -13.33 -1.54 -6.20
C LEU A 92 -13.29 -0.74 -7.51
N GLY A 93 -14.46 -0.55 -8.14
CA GLY A 93 -14.65 0.20 -9.39
C GLY A 93 -14.86 1.70 -9.19
#